data_AF-A0A442KBB9-F1
#
_entry.id   AF-A0A442KBB9-F1
#
_cell.length_a   1.000
_cell.length_b   1.000
_cell.length_c   1.000
_cell.angle_alpha   90.00
_cell.angle_beta   90.00
_cell.angle_gamma   90.00
#
_symmetry.space_group_name_H-M   'P 1'
#
loop_
_entity.id
_entity.type
_entity.pdbx_description
1 polymer ?
#
loop_
_entity_poly.entity_id
_entity_poly.type
_entity_poly.pdbx_seq_one_letter_code
_entity_poly.pdbx_strand_id
1 'polypeptide(L)'
;MAPASRLYCGRGFQEAMQAARVIGAAPVIVSAGLGVVDGDDLLPSYNLTITAGSPDDVTAKSDPRASAKAWWMHLVEGRRSLFDRLRAETGLVVIALPRAYLTMIADDLTALPSALKPRIRIISGSDVSGVSDDIAAAQMPYDDRFDGRNSPNPGTRADFASRAARHFIEVVLKARPYGSAFEHQADVERRLAGSLPRPRPLRARVSDKEIAMLLRLHWASTRGQSTRLLRLLRDEVGIACEQGRFARLVAEVKSEQEAP
;
A
#
# COMPACT_ATOMS: atom_id res chain seq x y z
N MET A 1 16.44 -3.39 -19.31
CA MET A 1 15.17 -2.65 -19.17
C MET A 1 14.03 -3.66 -19.27
N ALA A 2 12.93 -3.44 -18.56
CA ALA A 2 11.76 -4.30 -18.60
C ALA A 2 10.48 -3.44 -18.59
N PRO A 3 9.34 -3.93 -19.11
CA PRO A 3 8.07 -3.23 -18.99
C PRO A 3 7.72 -2.95 -17.53
N ALA A 4 7.15 -1.79 -17.22
CA ALA A 4 6.77 -1.41 -15.85
C ALA A 4 5.86 -2.46 -15.20
N SER A 5 4.94 -3.05 -15.97
CA SER A 5 4.04 -4.14 -15.56
C SER A 5 4.74 -5.45 -15.18
N ARG A 6 6.04 -5.60 -15.48
CA ARG A 6 6.88 -6.75 -15.13
C ARG A 6 8.06 -6.39 -14.24
N LEU A 7 8.37 -5.10 -14.11
CA LEU A 7 9.47 -4.62 -13.28
C LEU A 7 9.10 -4.62 -11.80
N TYR A 8 7.93 -4.08 -11.45
CA TYR A 8 7.48 -4.09 -10.06
C TYR A 8 6.98 -5.47 -9.66
N CYS A 9 7.24 -5.85 -8.41
CA CYS A 9 6.95 -7.17 -7.89
C CYS A 9 6.16 -7.10 -6.57
N GLY A 10 5.77 -8.28 -6.07
CA GLY A 10 5.03 -8.43 -4.84
C GLY A 10 3.52 -8.58 -5.05
N ARG A 11 2.85 -9.12 -4.03
CA ARG A 11 1.44 -9.48 -4.12
C ARG A 11 0.53 -8.29 -4.45
N GLY A 12 0.74 -7.14 -3.82
CA GLY A 12 -0.06 -5.94 -4.11
C GLY A 12 -0.02 -5.58 -5.60
N PHE A 13 1.17 -5.54 -6.19
CA PHE A 13 1.32 -5.26 -7.61
C PHE A 13 0.65 -6.32 -8.49
N GLN A 14 0.82 -7.61 -8.17
CA GLN A 14 0.17 -8.72 -8.88
C GLN A 14 -1.37 -8.63 -8.84
N GLU A 15 -1.95 -8.26 -7.69
CA GLU A 15 -3.41 -8.09 -7.55
C GLU A 15 -3.92 -6.91 -8.40
N ALA A 16 -3.18 -5.80 -8.46
CA ALA A 16 -3.52 -4.65 -9.30
C ALA A 16 -3.45 -5.00 -10.80
N MET A 17 -2.38 -5.69 -11.22
CA MET A 17 -2.24 -6.15 -12.62
C MET A 17 -3.33 -7.15 -13.00
N GLN A 18 -3.69 -8.06 -12.08
CA GLN A 18 -4.78 -9.00 -12.31
C GLN A 18 -6.11 -8.27 -12.44
N ALA A 19 -6.38 -7.28 -11.60
CA ALA A 19 -7.60 -6.48 -11.68
C ALA A 19 -7.71 -5.73 -13.02
N ALA A 20 -6.62 -5.10 -13.49
CA ALA A 20 -6.57 -4.46 -14.80
C ALA A 20 -6.81 -5.46 -15.94
N ARG A 21 -6.18 -6.65 -15.87
CA ARG A 21 -6.35 -7.71 -16.87
C ARG A 21 -7.80 -8.19 -16.99
N VAL A 22 -8.51 -8.34 -15.88
CA VAL A 22 -9.91 -8.81 -15.87
C VAL A 22 -10.83 -7.95 -16.73
N ILE A 23 -10.56 -6.64 -16.79
CA ILE A 23 -11.36 -5.69 -17.57
C ILE A 23 -10.66 -5.21 -18.85
N GLY A 24 -9.50 -5.80 -19.20
CA GLY A 24 -8.72 -5.38 -20.35
C GLY A 24 -8.21 -3.93 -20.27
N ALA A 25 -8.04 -3.38 -19.07
CA ALA A 25 -7.56 -2.00 -18.89
C ALA A 25 -6.04 -1.92 -19.01
N ALA A 26 -5.54 -0.82 -19.57
CA ALA A 26 -4.12 -0.48 -19.54
C ALA A 26 -3.74 0.00 -18.13
N PRO A 27 -2.86 -0.71 -17.39
CA PRO A 27 -2.47 -0.30 -16.06
C PRO A 27 -1.57 0.94 -16.12
N VAL A 28 -1.81 1.89 -15.20
CA VAL A 28 -0.98 3.08 -14.98
C VAL A 28 -0.42 3.00 -13.57
N ILE A 29 0.87 3.32 -13.42
CA ILE A 29 1.61 3.15 -12.18
C ILE A 29 2.09 4.51 -11.69
N VAL A 30 1.83 4.79 -10.41
CA VAL A 30 2.38 5.96 -9.71
C VAL A 30 3.72 5.56 -9.10
N SER A 31 4.79 6.08 -9.68
CA SER A 31 6.16 5.78 -9.32
C SER A 31 6.82 6.93 -8.55
N ALA A 32 7.37 6.62 -7.39
CA ALA A 32 8.14 7.58 -6.60
C ALA A 32 9.43 8.05 -7.28
N GLY A 33 9.92 7.34 -8.31
CA GLY A 33 11.16 7.70 -9.02
C GLY A 33 10.95 8.22 -10.44
N LEU A 34 9.76 7.99 -11.04
CA LEU A 34 9.52 8.24 -12.46
C LEU A 34 8.19 8.99 -12.74
N GLY A 35 7.40 9.30 -11.72
CA GLY A 35 6.11 9.96 -11.89
C GLY A 35 5.03 8.99 -12.32
N VAL A 36 4.22 9.36 -13.31
CA VAL A 36 3.16 8.52 -13.87
C VAL A 36 3.73 7.73 -15.06
N VAL A 37 3.68 6.40 -14.98
CA VAL A 37 4.20 5.51 -16.04
C VAL A 37 3.14 4.53 -16.51
N ASP A 38 3.12 4.23 -17.81
CA ASP A 38 2.24 3.21 -18.39
C ASP A 38 2.83 1.82 -18.17
N GLY A 39 1.99 0.79 -18.10
CA GLY A 39 2.42 -0.60 -17.85
C GLY A 39 3.41 -1.16 -18.87
N ASP A 40 3.41 -0.63 -20.09
CA ASP A 40 4.27 -1.07 -21.19
C ASP A 40 5.55 -0.25 -21.33
N ASP A 41 5.70 0.84 -20.56
CA ASP A 41 6.91 1.66 -20.58
C ASP A 41 8.12 0.82 -20.15
N LEU A 42 9.20 0.88 -20.94
CA LEU A 42 10.44 0.18 -20.65
C LEU A 42 11.26 0.98 -19.65
N LEU A 43 11.44 0.42 -18.45
CA LEU A 43 12.10 1.09 -17.34
C LEU A 43 13.44 0.39 -16.99
N PRO A 44 14.46 1.15 -16.54
CA PRO A 44 15.63 0.55 -15.91
C PRO A 44 15.25 -0.06 -14.55
N SER A 45 16.06 -0.98 -14.05
CA SER A 45 15.90 -1.44 -12.66
C SER A 45 16.32 -0.33 -11.70
N TYR A 46 15.46 -0.03 -10.73
CA TYR A 46 15.76 0.94 -9.68
C TYR A 46 14.98 0.56 -8.41
N ASN A 47 15.34 1.16 -7.29
CA ASN A 47 14.60 1.01 -6.04
C ASN A 47 14.51 2.39 -5.35
N LEU A 48 13.32 2.99 -5.41
CA LEU A 48 12.99 4.26 -4.76
C LEU A 48 11.55 4.19 -4.26
N THR A 49 11.34 4.56 -3.00
CA THR A 49 10.02 4.61 -2.37
C THR A 49 9.87 5.89 -1.54
N ILE A 50 8.66 6.14 -1.06
CA ILE A 50 8.33 7.19 -0.08
C ILE A 50 7.88 6.58 1.25
N THR A 51 8.23 5.32 1.48
CA THR A 51 7.85 4.58 2.68
C THR A 51 8.85 4.86 3.80
N ALA A 52 8.38 5.62 4.81
CA ALA A 52 9.18 5.97 5.98
C ALA A 52 9.85 4.75 6.62
N GLY A 53 11.16 4.85 6.84
CA GLY A 53 11.99 3.80 7.45
C GLY A 53 12.56 2.77 6.47
N SER A 54 12.23 2.86 5.18
CA SER A 54 12.94 2.10 4.14
C SER A 54 14.32 2.70 3.86
N PRO A 55 15.38 1.89 3.64
CA PRO A 55 16.67 2.42 3.17
C PRO A 55 16.57 3.08 1.79
N ASP A 56 15.47 2.85 1.06
CA ASP A 56 15.19 3.40 -0.27
C ASP A 56 14.18 4.56 -0.24
N ASP A 57 13.85 5.06 0.96
CA ASP A 57 13.00 6.24 1.12
C ASP A 57 13.70 7.49 0.57
N VAL A 58 13.13 8.09 -0.46
CA VAL A 58 13.67 9.29 -1.09
C VAL A 58 13.59 10.50 -0.18
N THR A 59 12.57 10.58 0.68
CA THR A 59 12.39 11.72 1.59
C THR A 59 13.50 11.77 2.65
N ALA A 60 14.02 10.60 3.03
CA ALA A 60 15.17 10.48 3.94
C ALA A 60 16.51 10.84 3.27
N LYS A 61 16.56 10.88 1.93
CA LYS A 61 17.76 11.19 1.14
C LYS A 61 17.74 12.62 0.57
N SER A 62 16.68 13.37 0.81
CA SER A 62 16.49 14.76 0.35
C SER A 62 16.65 15.77 1.49
N ASP A 63 16.48 17.08 1.21
CA ASP A 63 16.42 18.12 2.25
C ASP A 63 15.43 17.69 3.35
N PRO A 64 15.77 17.78 4.65
CA PRO A 64 14.88 17.41 5.75
C PRO A 64 13.52 18.13 5.76
N ARG A 65 13.39 19.24 5.02
CA ARG A 65 12.15 20.00 4.83
C ARG A 65 11.36 19.53 3.60
N ALA A 66 11.92 18.68 2.76
CA ALA A 66 11.26 18.16 1.58
C ALA A 66 10.19 17.14 1.98
N SER A 67 8.95 17.45 1.67
CA SER A 67 7.83 16.51 1.83
C SER A 67 7.73 15.58 0.62
N ALA A 68 7.10 14.41 0.78
CA ALA A 68 6.79 13.52 -0.35
C ALA A 68 6.01 14.24 -1.46
N LYS A 69 5.15 15.19 -1.08
CA LYS A 69 4.39 16.06 -1.97
C LYS A 69 5.30 17.02 -2.76
N ALA A 70 6.23 17.70 -2.09
CA ALA A 70 7.21 18.56 -2.75
C ALA A 70 8.11 17.75 -3.71
N TRP A 71 8.54 16.57 -3.28
CA TRP A 71 9.27 15.63 -4.14
C TRP A 71 8.48 15.29 -5.40
N TRP A 72 7.20 14.93 -5.26
CA TRP A 72 6.34 14.62 -6.40
C TRP A 72 6.22 15.77 -7.38
N MET A 73 5.96 16.99 -6.89
CA MET A 73 5.83 18.17 -7.75
C MET A 73 7.11 18.41 -8.57
N HIS A 74 8.28 18.31 -7.95
CA HIS A 74 9.55 18.39 -8.67
C HIS A 74 9.77 17.22 -9.64
N LEU A 75 9.33 16.02 -9.25
CA LEU A 75 9.46 14.83 -10.08
C LEU A 75 8.62 14.94 -11.35
N VAL A 76 7.40 15.47 -11.27
CA VAL A 76 6.50 15.52 -12.45
C VAL A 76 6.67 16.79 -13.28
N GLU A 77 7.48 17.75 -12.84
CA GLU A 77 7.80 18.95 -13.59
C GLU A 77 8.44 18.62 -14.95
N GLY A 78 7.84 19.13 -16.03
CA GLY A 78 8.29 18.85 -17.41
C GLY A 78 8.03 17.40 -17.88
N ARG A 79 7.31 16.59 -17.10
CA ARG A 79 6.90 15.22 -17.47
C ARG A 79 5.39 15.17 -17.76
N ARG A 80 4.93 14.02 -18.29
CA ARG A 80 3.51 13.79 -18.52
C ARG A 80 2.77 13.85 -17.17
N SER A 81 1.75 14.70 -17.08
CA SER A 81 0.98 14.85 -15.86
C SER A 81 -0.05 13.72 -15.70
N LEU A 82 -0.54 13.52 -14.47
CA LEU A 82 -1.70 12.66 -14.22
C LEU A 82 -2.91 13.12 -15.05
N PHE A 83 -3.14 14.43 -15.14
CA PHE A 83 -4.23 15.01 -15.92
C PHE A 83 -4.17 14.60 -17.39
N ASP A 84 -3.01 14.75 -18.05
CA ASP A 84 -2.85 14.43 -19.47
C ASP A 84 -3.17 12.95 -19.74
N ARG A 85 -2.71 12.07 -18.85
CA ARG A 85 -2.97 10.64 -18.96
C ARG A 85 -4.45 10.31 -18.78
N LEU A 86 -5.11 10.89 -17.78
CA LEU A 86 -6.53 10.64 -17.51
C LEU A 86 -7.44 11.22 -18.59
N ARG A 87 -7.08 12.37 -19.17
CA ARG A 87 -7.83 13.03 -20.25
C ARG A 87 -7.85 12.17 -21.54
N ALA A 88 -6.79 11.41 -21.79
CA ALA A 88 -6.71 10.53 -22.95
C ALA A 88 -7.70 9.36 -22.89
N GLU A 89 -8.25 9.04 -21.72
CA GLU A 89 -9.23 7.97 -21.53
C GLU A 89 -10.64 8.53 -21.37
N THR A 90 -11.65 7.73 -21.73
CA THR A 90 -13.09 8.07 -21.53
C THR A 90 -13.77 7.24 -20.45
N GLY A 91 -13.17 6.12 -20.04
CA GLY A 91 -13.74 5.18 -19.07
C GLY A 91 -13.64 5.59 -17.59
N LEU A 92 -14.13 4.74 -16.71
CA LEU A 92 -13.95 4.88 -15.26
C LEU A 92 -12.47 4.73 -14.90
N VAL A 93 -11.98 5.52 -13.95
CA VAL A 93 -10.61 5.49 -13.44
C VAL A 93 -10.63 4.95 -12.01
N VAL A 94 -9.98 3.81 -11.79
CA VAL A 94 -9.83 3.22 -10.44
C VAL A 94 -8.41 3.49 -9.94
N ILE A 95 -8.29 4.27 -8.88
CA ILE A 95 -7.02 4.62 -8.25
C ILE A 95 -6.86 3.76 -6.99
N ALA A 96 -5.97 2.78 -7.05
CA ALA A 96 -5.70 1.86 -5.95
C ALA A 96 -4.29 2.11 -5.38
N LEU A 97 -4.20 2.97 -4.37
CA LEU A 97 -2.93 3.41 -3.82
C LEU A 97 -2.93 3.39 -2.28
N PRO A 98 -1.81 3.05 -1.63
CA PRO A 98 -1.65 3.28 -0.20
C PRO A 98 -1.72 4.78 0.15
N ARG A 99 -2.07 5.08 1.41
CA ARG A 99 -2.16 6.47 1.93
C ARG A 99 -0.98 7.36 1.52
N ALA A 100 0.24 6.85 1.69
CA ALA A 100 1.45 7.62 1.41
C ALA A 100 1.49 8.10 -0.05
N TYR A 101 1.12 7.24 -0.99
CA TYR A 101 1.08 7.59 -2.42
C TYR A 101 -0.10 8.51 -2.75
N LEU A 102 -1.26 8.34 -2.11
CA LEU A 102 -2.38 9.27 -2.29
C LEU A 102 -2.07 10.67 -1.77
N THR A 103 -1.44 10.77 -0.60
CA THR A 103 -0.98 12.05 -0.06
C THR A 103 0.08 12.68 -0.95
N MET A 104 0.98 11.88 -1.53
CA MET A 104 2.00 12.35 -2.46
C MET A 104 1.39 13.01 -3.71
N ILE A 105 0.34 12.42 -4.28
CA ILE A 105 -0.32 12.93 -5.50
C ILE A 105 -1.55 13.81 -5.22
N ALA A 106 -1.78 14.22 -3.97
CA ALA A 106 -3.03 14.86 -3.56
C ALA A 106 -3.33 16.18 -4.30
N ASP A 107 -2.28 16.94 -4.63
CA ASP A 107 -2.44 18.18 -5.40
C ASP A 107 -2.84 17.91 -6.84
N ASP A 108 -2.22 16.92 -7.50
CA ASP A 108 -2.61 16.51 -8.84
C ASP A 108 -4.07 16.09 -8.89
N LEU A 109 -4.53 15.30 -7.91
CA LEU A 109 -5.93 14.88 -7.80
C LEU A 109 -6.87 16.07 -7.59
N THR A 110 -6.50 17.00 -6.73
CA THR A 110 -7.30 18.20 -6.42
C THR A 110 -7.41 19.12 -7.62
N ALA A 111 -6.32 19.27 -8.38
CA ALA A 111 -6.21 20.10 -9.57
C ALA A 111 -6.90 19.51 -10.82
N LEU A 112 -7.38 18.26 -10.77
CA LEU A 112 -8.13 17.68 -11.88
C LEU A 112 -9.38 18.53 -12.20
N PRO A 113 -9.70 18.76 -13.48
CA PRO A 113 -10.93 19.44 -13.83
C PRO A 113 -12.18 18.70 -13.33
N SER A 114 -13.19 19.45 -12.90
CA SER A 114 -14.43 18.89 -12.34
C SER A 114 -15.15 17.92 -13.28
N ALA A 115 -14.95 18.02 -14.59
CA ALA A 115 -15.50 17.08 -15.57
C ALA A 115 -14.89 15.66 -15.48
N LEU A 116 -13.67 15.51 -14.94
CA LEU A 116 -13.02 14.20 -14.79
C LEU A 116 -13.36 13.53 -13.46
N LYS A 117 -13.58 14.31 -12.40
CA LYS A 117 -13.75 13.79 -11.03
C LYS A 117 -14.89 12.76 -10.88
N PRO A 118 -16.06 12.89 -11.54
CA PRO A 118 -17.13 11.88 -11.46
C PRO A 118 -16.72 10.47 -11.94
N ARG A 119 -15.66 10.37 -12.75
CA ARG A 119 -15.14 9.10 -13.28
C ARG A 119 -14.15 8.42 -12.35
N ILE A 120 -13.76 9.06 -11.25
CA ILE A 120 -12.73 8.55 -10.35
C ILE A 120 -13.36 7.68 -9.26
N ARG A 121 -12.71 6.56 -8.94
CA ARG A 121 -12.96 5.76 -7.74
C ARG A 121 -11.64 5.54 -7.03
N ILE A 122 -11.52 5.99 -5.78
CA ILE A 122 -10.30 5.85 -4.97
C ILE A 122 -10.48 4.69 -4.01
N ILE A 123 -9.49 3.81 -3.96
CA ILE A 123 -9.45 2.64 -3.09
C ILE A 123 -8.15 2.68 -2.30
N SER A 124 -8.27 2.78 -0.98
CA SER A 124 -7.18 2.89 -0.02
C SER A 124 -7.57 2.19 1.28
N GLY A 125 -6.58 1.75 2.06
CA GLY A 125 -6.80 1.18 3.40
C GLY A 125 -6.92 2.20 4.52
N SER A 126 -7.13 3.47 4.17
CA SER A 126 -7.31 4.59 5.08
C SER A 126 -7.82 5.79 4.32
N ASP A 127 -8.46 6.71 5.03
CA ASP A 127 -9.00 7.94 4.46
C ASP A 127 -7.96 8.79 3.74
N VAL A 128 -8.41 9.39 2.65
CA VAL A 128 -7.62 10.33 1.87
C VAL A 128 -7.69 11.69 2.56
N SER A 129 -6.56 12.14 3.09
CA SER A 129 -6.42 13.46 3.72
C SER A 129 -5.77 14.47 2.76
N GLY A 130 -6.15 15.74 2.85
CA GLY A 130 -5.52 16.82 2.09
C GLY A 130 -5.90 16.88 0.62
N VAL A 131 -7.08 16.35 0.27
CA VAL A 131 -7.71 16.44 -1.05
C VAL A 131 -9.00 17.23 -0.94
N SER A 132 -9.51 17.74 -2.06
CA SER A 132 -10.82 18.41 -2.12
C SER A 132 -12.00 17.46 -1.84
N ASP A 133 -13.12 18.01 -1.38
CA ASP A 133 -14.31 17.24 -0.98
C ASP A 133 -14.86 16.32 -2.08
N ASP A 134 -14.76 16.74 -3.35
CA ASP A 134 -15.18 15.95 -4.50
C ASP A 134 -14.27 14.73 -4.76
N ILE A 135 -12.98 14.83 -4.44
CA ILE A 135 -12.02 13.72 -4.48
C ILE A 135 -12.24 12.80 -3.27
N ALA A 136 -12.49 13.37 -2.09
CA ALA A 136 -12.86 12.59 -0.91
C ALA A 136 -14.14 11.79 -1.15
N ALA A 137 -15.15 12.39 -1.81
CA ALA A 137 -16.39 11.74 -2.20
C ALA A 137 -16.21 10.62 -3.23
N ALA A 138 -15.08 10.55 -3.93
CA ALA A 138 -14.74 9.46 -4.83
C ALA A 138 -14.14 8.24 -4.11
N GLN A 139 -13.88 8.30 -2.80
CA GLN A 139 -13.34 7.19 -2.02
C GLN A 139 -14.39 6.09 -1.83
N MET A 140 -14.02 4.85 -2.14
CA MET A 140 -14.84 3.67 -1.86
C MET A 140 -14.65 3.24 -0.40
N PRO A 141 -15.72 2.84 0.33
CA PRO A 141 -15.69 2.60 1.77
C PRO A 141 -15.10 1.23 2.12
N TYR A 142 -13.93 0.92 1.57
CA TYR A 142 -13.14 -0.23 1.99
C TYR A 142 -12.39 0.10 3.27
N ASP A 143 -12.50 -0.79 4.26
CA ASP A 143 -11.79 -0.69 5.53
C ASP A 143 -11.33 -2.07 6.01
N ASP A 144 -10.89 -2.17 7.26
CA ASP A 144 -10.36 -3.41 7.86
C ASP A 144 -11.36 -4.58 7.84
N ARG A 145 -12.68 -4.35 7.62
CA ARG A 145 -13.66 -5.42 7.42
C ARG A 145 -13.33 -6.26 6.19
N PHE A 146 -12.74 -5.66 5.16
CA PHE A 146 -12.31 -6.37 3.95
C PHE A 146 -11.14 -7.34 4.23
N ASP A 147 -10.41 -7.18 5.33
CA ASP A 147 -9.42 -8.17 5.77
C ASP A 147 -10.00 -9.16 6.80
N GLY A 148 -11.28 -9.06 7.12
CA GLY A 148 -11.99 -9.88 8.10
C GLY A 148 -12.02 -11.38 7.78
N ARG A 149 -12.62 -12.15 8.70
CA ARG A 149 -12.72 -13.62 8.61
C ARG A 149 -13.40 -14.10 7.33
N ASN A 150 -14.41 -13.36 6.86
CA ASN A 150 -15.22 -13.71 5.69
C ASN A 150 -14.73 -13.01 4.41
N SER A 151 -13.54 -12.42 4.44
CA SER A 151 -12.98 -11.75 3.27
C SER A 151 -12.81 -12.72 2.11
N PRO A 152 -13.21 -12.33 0.87
CA PRO A 152 -12.92 -13.13 -0.32
C PRO A 152 -11.45 -13.10 -0.71
N ASN A 153 -10.68 -12.11 -0.25
CA ASN A 153 -9.26 -11.96 -0.56
C ASN A 153 -8.51 -11.23 0.57
N PRO A 154 -8.31 -11.86 1.75
CA PRO A 154 -7.66 -11.21 2.88
C PRO A 154 -6.15 -11.03 2.63
N GLY A 155 -5.54 -10.09 3.34
CA GLY A 155 -4.10 -9.87 3.22
C GLY A 155 -3.50 -8.95 4.28
N THR A 156 -2.50 -8.20 3.86
CA THR A 156 -1.77 -7.26 4.70
C THR A 156 -2.18 -5.82 4.37
N ARG A 157 -1.74 -4.86 5.19
CA ARG A 157 -1.96 -3.44 4.86
C ARG A 157 -1.21 -3.01 3.59
N ALA A 158 -0.08 -3.64 3.28
CA ALA A 158 0.75 -3.27 2.13
C ALA A 158 0.10 -3.60 0.78
N ASP A 159 -0.69 -4.69 0.71
CA ASP A 159 -1.39 -5.12 -0.49
C ASP A 159 -2.90 -4.77 -0.47
N PHE A 160 -3.38 -4.06 0.56
CA PHE A 160 -4.80 -3.78 0.77
C PHE A 160 -5.46 -3.10 -0.42
N ALA A 161 -4.92 -1.97 -0.86
CA ALA A 161 -5.56 -1.14 -1.90
C ALA A 161 -5.77 -1.96 -3.20
N SER A 162 -4.76 -2.73 -3.59
CA SER A 162 -4.81 -3.54 -4.80
C SER A 162 -5.79 -4.72 -4.70
N ARG A 163 -5.86 -5.40 -3.55
CA ARG A 163 -6.84 -6.48 -3.32
C ARG A 163 -8.27 -5.95 -3.29
N ALA A 164 -8.48 -4.85 -2.60
CA ALA A 164 -9.77 -4.17 -2.54
C ALA A 164 -10.19 -3.69 -3.94
N ALA A 165 -9.25 -3.20 -4.75
CA ALA A 165 -9.52 -2.82 -6.14
C ALA A 165 -9.87 -4.01 -7.04
N ARG A 166 -9.23 -5.16 -6.85
CA ARG A 166 -9.63 -6.38 -7.54
C ARG A 166 -11.06 -6.79 -7.18
N HIS A 167 -11.40 -6.81 -5.89
CA HIS A 167 -12.78 -7.07 -5.45
C HIS A 167 -13.76 -6.05 -6.03
N PHE A 168 -13.41 -4.77 -6.00
CA PHE A 168 -14.22 -3.71 -6.59
C PHE A 168 -14.50 -3.97 -8.07
N ILE A 169 -13.47 -4.26 -8.85
CA ILE A 169 -13.57 -4.48 -10.30
C ILE A 169 -14.37 -5.76 -10.61
N GLU A 170 -14.02 -6.88 -9.97
CA GLU A 170 -14.61 -8.20 -10.26
C GLU A 170 -16.07 -8.32 -9.79
N VAL A 171 -16.44 -7.56 -8.74
CA VAL A 171 -17.71 -7.75 -8.04
C VAL A 171 -18.60 -6.52 -8.13
N VAL A 172 -18.12 -5.35 -7.67
CA VAL A 172 -18.95 -4.13 -7.57
C VAL A 172 -19.17 -3.51 -8.95
N LEU A 173 -18.08 -3.23 -9.68
CA LEU A 173 -18.13 -2.64 -11.00
C LEU A 173 -18.82 -3.58 -12.00
N LYS A 174 -18.58 -4.89 -11.91
CA LYS A 174 -19.28 -5.88 -12.74
C LYS A 174 -20.79 -5.87 -12.51
N ALA A 175 -21.24 -5.70 -11.26
CA ALA A 175 -22.67 -5.62 -10.94
C ALA A 175 -23.29 -4.26 -11.30
N ARG A 176 -22.48 -3.19 -11.34
CA ARG A 176 -22.89 -1.81 -11.57
C ARG A 176 -21.96 -1.12 -12.59
N PRO A 177 -21.90 -1.55 -13.86
CA PRO A 177 -20.89 -1.05 -14.81
C PRO A 177 -20.99 0.46 -15.08
N TYR A 178 -22.17 1.05 -14.91
CA TYR A 178 -22.44 2.47 -15.13
C TYR A 178 -22.80 3.22 -13.83
N GLY A 179 -22.51 2.62 -12.67
CA GLY A 179 -22.88 3.21 -11.39
C GLY A 179 -22.13 4.50 -11.08
N SER A 180 -22.84 5.43 -10.46
CA SER A 180 -22.24 6.61 -9.83
C SER A 180 -21.31 6.23 -8.67
N ALA A 181 -20.51 7.20 -8.18
CA ALA A 181 -19.67 6.98 -7.01
C ALA A 181 -20.50 6.54 -5.81
N PHE A 182 -21.63 7.20 -5.60
CA PHE A 182 -22.58 6.87 -4.54
C PHE A 182 -23.12 5.44 -4.62
N GLU A 183 -23.58 5.00 -5.80
CA GLU A 183 -24.09 3.63 -5.97
C GLU A 183 -23.00 2.57 -5.74
N HIS A 184 -21.78 2.85 -6.19
CA HIS A 184 -20.62 2.00 -5.93
C HIS A 184 -20.28 1.94 -4.44
N GLN A 185 -20.28 3.07 -3.74
CA GLN A 185 -20.07 3.12 -2.28
C GLN A 185 -21.12 2.31 -1.55
N ALA A 186 -22.40 2.49 -1.90
CA ALA A 186 -23.50 1.75 -1.28
C ALA A 186 -23.39 0.23 -1.50
N ASP A 187 -22.90 -0.23 -2.67
CA ASP A 187 -22.69 -1.66 -2.91
C ASP A 187 -21.46 -2.20 -2.17
N VAL A 188 -20.37 -1.44 -2.07
CA VAL A 188 -19.22 -1.81 -1.22
C VAL A 188 -19.68 -1.97 0.23
N GLU A 189 -20.39 -0.98 0.77
CA GLU A 189 -20.86 -1.01 2.16
C GLU A 189 -21.79 -2.20 2.42
N ARG A 190 -22.73 -2.47 1.52
CA ARG A 190 -23.61 -3.65 1.60
C ARG A 190 -22.83 -4.97 1.61
N ARG A 191 -21.75 -5.07 0.84
CA ARG A 191 -20.93 -6.29 0.76
C ARG A 191 -20.03 -6.48 1.97
N LEU A 192 -19.57 -5.39 2.57
CA LEU A 192 -18.80 -5.43 3.82
C LEU A 192 -19.69 -5.56 5.06
N ALA A 193 -21.00 -5.30 4.92
CA ALA A 193 -21.97 -5.49 6.00
C ALA A 193 -21.91 -6.92 6.56
N GLY A 194 -21.87 -7.04 7.88
CA GLY A 194 -21.76 -8.33 8.57
C GLY A 194 -20.35 -8.94 8.62
N SER A 195 -19.35 -8.33 7.97
CA SER A 195 -17.95 -8.70 8.19
C SER A 195 -17.37 -7.95 9.37
N LEU A 196 -16.71 -8.68 10.28
CA LEU A 196 -15.95 -8.08 11.37
C LEU A 196 -14.48 -7.94 10.96
N PRO A 197 -13.83 -6.81 11.29
CA PRO A 197 -12.38 -6.66 11.12
C PRO A 197 -11.65 -7.80 11.83
N ARG A 198 -10.47 -8.20 11.31
CA ARG A 198 -9.61 -9.12 12.07
C ARG A 198 -9.21 -8.47 13.40
N PRO A 199 -9.38 -9.16 14.54
CA PRO A 199 -8.86 -8.69 15.82
C PRO A 199 -7.37 -8.42 15.65
N ARG A 200 -6.96 -7.18 15.89
CA ARG A 200 -5.54 -6.84 15.94
C ARG A 200 -5.06 -7.18 17.33
N PRO A 201 -4.10 -8.10 17.50
CA PRO A 201 -3.41 -8.18 18.78
C PRO A 201 -2.79 -6.82 19.05
N LEU A 202 -3.12 -6.21 20.20
CA LEU A 202 -2.41 -5.03 20.68
C LEU A 202 -0.96 -5.44 20.82
N ARG A 203 -0.08 -4.87 20.00
CA ARG A 203 1.35 -5.15 20.08
C ARG A 203 2.08 -3.84 20.27
N ALA A 204 2.79 -3.72 21.38
CA ALA A 204 3.65 -2.58 21.62
C ALA A 204 4.73 -2.54 20.54
N ARG A 205 4.99 -1.35 19.98
CA ARG A 205 6.21 -1.11 19.21
C ARG A 205 7.35 -1.00 20.22
N VAL A 206 8.22 -1.99 20.18
CA VAL A 206 9.35 -2.12 21.10
C VAL A 206 10.64 -1.80 20.33
N SER A 207 11.57 -1.08 20.95
CA SER A 207 12.84 -0.64 20.36
C SER A 207 13.80 -1.82 20.11
N ASP A 208 14.85 -1.63 19.28
CA ASP A 208 15.84 -2.68 19.02
C ASP A 208 16.52 -3.16 20.29
N LYS A 209 16.82 -2.22 21.21
CA LYS A 209 17.43 -2.52 22.50
C LYS A 209 16.55 -3.43 23.35
N GLU A 210 15.27 -3.11 23.43
CA GLU A 210 14.32 -3.90 24.22
C GLU A 210 14.06 -5.27 23.57
N ILE A 211 13.97 -5.36 22.23
CA ILE A 211 13.85 -6.65 21.54
C ILE A 211 15.12 -7.49 21.77
N ALA A 212 16.31 -6.91 21.64
CA ALA A 212 17.57 -7.61 21.91
C ALA A 212 17.65 -8.08 23.36
N MET A 213 17.20 -7.27 24.33
CA MET A 213 17.14 -7.65 25.74
C MET A 213 16.21 -8.86 25.95
N LEU A 214 15.04 -8.87 25.33
CA LEU A 214 14.11 -10.00 25.41
C LEU A 214 14.64 -11.25 24.71
N LEU A 215 15.32 -11.10 23.58
CA LEU A 215 15.99 -12.20 22.89
C LEU A 215 17.06 -12.85 23.77
N ARG A 216 17.87 -12.03 24.47
CA ARG A 216 18.86 -12.51 25.45
C ARG A 216 18.18 -13.22 26.62
N LEU A 217 17.13 -12.62 27.18
CA LEU A 217 16.40 -13.17 28.33
C LEU A 217 15.83 -14.56 28.05
N HIS A 218 15.29 -14.79 26.84
CA HIS A 218 14.67 -16.05 26.45
C HIS A 218 15.58 -16.96 25.61
N TRP A 219 16.87 -16.65 25.50
CA TRP A 219 17.81 -17.38 24.64
C TRP A 219 17.95 -18.85 25.08
N ALA A 220 18.25 -19.06 26.37
CA ALA A 220 18.46 -20.38 26.93
C ALA A 220 17.18 -21.24 26.93
N SER A 221 16.03 -20.64 27.29
CA SER A 221 14.75 -21.35 27.38
C SER A 221 14.23 -21.81 26.01
N THR A 222 14.57 -21.09 24.95
CA THR A 222 14.24 -21.45 23.56
C THR A 222 15.34 -22.23 22.84
N ARG A 223 16.46 -22.50 23.51
CA ARG A 223 17.67 -23.12 22.94
C ARG A 223 18.18 -22.40 21.69
N GLY A 224 18.09 -21.07 21.67
CA GLY A 224 18.51 -20.23 20.55
C GLY A 224 17.72 -20.44 19.24
N GLN A 225 16.59 -21.16 19.28
CA GLN A 225 15.80 -21.43 18.07
C GLN A 225 14.99 -20.21 17.66
N SER A 226 15.35 -19.59 16.53
CA SER A 226 14.76 -18.34 16.04
C SER A 226 13.25 -18.42 15.83
N THR A 227 12.72 -19.56 15.37
CA THR A 227 11.27 -19.77 15.21
C THR A 227 10.53 -19.86 16.54
N ARG A 228 11.15 -20.42 17.59
CA ARG A 228 10.59 -20.45 18.95
C ARG A 228 10.66 -19.08 19.62
N LEU A 229 11.78 -18.38 19.49
CA LEU A 229 11.93 -16.98 19.95
C LEU A 229 10.87 -16.08 19.33
N LEU A 230 10.63 -16.22 18.02
CA LEU A 230 9.62 -15.42 17.32
C LEU A 230 8.19 -15.72 17.80
N ARG A 231 7.87 -17.00 18.05
CA ARG A 231 6.57 -17.39 18.61
C ARG A 231 6.40 -16.84 20.03
N LEU A 232 7.38 -17.04 20.91
CA LEU A 232 7.33 -16.53 22.28
C LEU A 232 7.12 -15.00 22.30
N LEU A 233 7.87 -14.25 21.50
CA LEU A 233 7.70 -12.80 21.39
C LEU A 233 6.33 -12.38 20.86
N ARG A 234 5.73 -13.15 19.93
CA ARG A 234 4.45 -12.80 19.28
C ARG A 234 3.22 -13.27 20.05
N ASP A 235 3.32 -14.42 20.69
CA ASP A 235 2.20 -15.19 21.25
C ASP A 235 2.12 -15.03 22.77
N GLU A 236 3.27 -14.89 23.46
CA GLU A 236 3.33 -14.77 24.92
C GLU A 236 3.63 -13.33 25.36
N VAL A 237 4.58 -12.65 24.71
CA VAL A 237 5.01 -11.28 25.10
C VAL A 237 4.23 -10.18 24.36
N GLY A 238 3.60 -10.50 23.22
CA GLY A 238 2.76 -9.56 22.48
C GLY A 238 3.52 -8.44 21.75
N ILE A 239 4.71 -8.70 21.21
CA ILE A 239 5.54 -7.70 20.53
C ILE A 239 5.48 -7.85 19.01
N ALA A 240 5.37 -6.72 18.30
CA ALA A 240 5.45 -6.67 16.84
C ALA A 240 6.90 -6.41 16.39
N CYS A 241 7.51 -7.40 15.74
CA CYS A 241 8.80 -7.27 15.05
C CYS A 241 8.68 -7.74 13.59
N GLU A 242 9.10 -6.89 12.66
CA GLU A 242 9.22 -7.24 11.23
C GLU A 242 10.31 -8.30 11.02
N GLN A 243 10.12 -9.19 10.05
CA GLN A 243 10.96 -10.39 9.89
C GLN A 243 12.46 -10.07 9.69
N GLY A 244 12.78 -9.03 8.91
CA GLY A 244 14.17 -8.63 8.65
C GLY A 244 14.86 -8.08 9.90
N ARG A 245 14.17 -7.20 10.63
CA ARG A 245 14.62 -6.66 11.92
C ARG A 245 14.84 -7.77 12.96
N PHE A 246 13.89 -8.71 13.05
CA PHE A 246 14.01 -9.86 13.93
C PHE A 246 15.21 -10.73 13.57
N ALA A 247 15.36 -11.09 12.30
CA ALA A 247 16.47 -11.92 11.83
C ALA A 247 17.84 -11.28 12.14
N ARG A 248 17.96 -9.97 11.90
CA ARG A 248 19.18 -9.20 12.22
C ARG A 248 19.50 -9.24 13.72
N LEU A 249 18.52 -8.97 14.58
CA LEU A 249 18.72 -8.94 16.04
C LEU A 249 19.01 -10.33 16.62
N VAL A 250 18.40 -11.38 16.07
CA VAL A 250 18.72 -12.77 16.46
C VAL A 250 20.15 -13.12 16.07
N ALA A 251 20.62 -12.70 14.90
CA ALA A 251 21.99 -12.94 14.47
C ALA A 251 23.00 -12.22 15.38
N GLU A 252 22.71 -10.97 15.75
CA GLU A 252 23.51 -10.19 16.70
C GLU A 252 23.58 -10.90 18.07
N VAL A 253 22.44 -11.22 18.68
CA VAL A 253 22.40 -11.92 19.97
C VAL A 253 23.07 -13.29 19.89
N LYS A 254 22.89 -14.03 18.79
CA LYS A 254 23.56 -15.31 18.58
C LYS A 254 25.08 -15.17 18.62
N SER A 255 25.62 -14.16 17.94
CA SER A 255 27.06 -13.91 17.91
C SER A 255 27.63 -13.56 19.29
N GLU A 256 26.86 -12.87 20.14
CA GLU A 256 27.25 -12.58 21.52
C GLU A 256 27.25 -13.82 22.41
N GLN A 257 26.32 -14.75 22.18
CA GLN A 257 26.17 -15.97 22.99
C GLN A 257 27.12 -17.10 22.54
N GLU A 258 27.66 -17.03 21.33
CA GLU A 258 28.64 -17.96 20.77
C GLU A 258 30.09 -17.40 20.80
N ALA A 259 30.28 -16.18 21.31
CA ALA A 259 31.60 -15.63 21.56
C ALA A 259 32.27 -16.36 22.75
N PRO A 260 33.56 -16.71 22.65
CA PRO A 260 34.28 -17.47 23.67
C PRO A 260 34.49 -16.72 24.99
#